data_AF-A0A0P9DED6-F1
#
_entry.id   AF-A0A0P9DED6-F1
#
_cell.length_a   1.000
_cell.length_b   1.000
_cell.length_c   1.000
_cell.angle_alpha   90.00
_cell.angle_beta   90.00
_cell.angle_gamma   90.00
#
_symmetry.space_group_name_H-M   'P 1'
#
loop_
_entity.id
_entity.type
_entity.pdbx_description
1 polymer ?
#
loop_
_entity_poly.entity_id
_entity_poly.type
_entity_poly.pdbx_seq_one_letter_code
_entity_poly.pdbx_strand_id
1 'polypeptide(L)'
;MLVQVTEILAACQQIDPEMRAGPLTQAALATALTEARSYQTQIQDLELQLITMRDKRDASLSELWDVVKRVRSTVKGMYGDDSVEYEMVGGTRLSDRRRAARRPTE
;
A
#
# COMPACT_ATOMS: atom_id res chain seq x y z
N MET A 1 -5.44 -21.13 14.69
CA MET A 1 -6.87 -21.52 14.60
C MET A 1 -7.11 -22.56 13.50
N LEU A 2 -6.84 -22.29 12.21
CA LEU A 2 -7.07 -23.29 11.13
C LEU A 2 -6.28 -24.60 11.32
N VAL A 3 -5.05 -24.50 11.82
CA VAL A 3 -4.21 -25.67 12.19
C VAL A 3 -4.93 -26.54 13.22
N GLN A 4 -5.38 -25.94 14.32
CA GLN A 4 -6.11 -26.61 15.38
C GLN A 4 -7.42 -27.26 14.87
N VAL A 5 -8.18 -26.60 13.99
CA VAL A 5 -9.39 -27.19 13.39
C VAL A 5 -9.04 -28.41 12.51
N THR A 6 -7.90 -28.37 11.83
CA THR A 6 -7.41 -29.50 11.03
C THR A 6 -7.03 -30.68 11.91
N GLU A 7 -6.31 -30.43 13.00
CA GLU A 7 -5.92 -31.45 13.97
C GLU A 7 -7.14 -32.10 14.64
N ILE A 8 -8.13 -31.30 15.02
CA ILE A 8 -9.39 -31.79 15.59
C ILE A 8 -10.13 -32.65 14.57
N LEU A 9 -10.28 -32.21 13.32
CA LEU A 9 -10.94 -33.00 12.27
C LEU A 9 -10.24 -34.35 12.06
N ALA A 10 -8.90 -34.36 12.02
CA ALA A 10 -8.12 -35.59 11.89
C ALA A 10 -8.31 -36.53 13.09
N ALA A 11 -8.33 -35.99 14.32
CA ALA A 11 -8.60 -36.78 15.52
C ALA A 11 -10.02 -37.37 15.50
N CYS A 12 -11.03 -36.59 15.09
CA CYS A 12 -12.41 -37.07 14.98
C CYS A 12 -12.53 -38.24 14.00
N GLN A 13 -11.86 -38.16 12.85
CA GLN A 13 -11.85 -39.23 11.85
C GLN A 13 -11.21 -40.53 12.36
N GLN A 14 -10.21 -40.42 13.25
CA GLN A 14 -9.57 -41.59 13.87
C GLN A 14 -10.40 -42.20 15.00
N ILE A 15 -11.12 -41.38 15.77
CA ILE A 15 -11.93 -41.83 16.91
C ILE A 15 -13.19 -42.53 16.42
N ASP A 16 -13.96 -41.88 15.54
CA ASP A 16 -15.21 -42.41 15.00
C ASP A 16 -15.52 -41.73 13.66
N PRO A 17 -15.47 -42.46 12.53
CA PRO A 17 -15.76 -41.89 11.21
C PRO A 17 -17.18 -41.31 11.06
N GLU A 18 -18.15 -41.76 11.87
CA GLU A 18 -19.54 -41.29 11.82
C GLU A 18 -19.87 -40.29 12.94
N MET A 19 -18.85 -39.81 13.67
CA MET A 19 -19.03 -38.89 14.79
C MET A 19 -19.81 -37.65 14.37
N ARG A 20 -20.89 -37.37 15.12
CA ARG A 20 -21.76 -36.20 14.95
C ARG A 20 -22.08 -35.58 16.30
N ALA A 21 -22.13 -34.26 16.35
CA ALA A 21 -22.51 -33.50 17.53
C ALA A 21 -23.76 -32.67 17.22
N GLY A 22 -24.94 -33.27 17.44
CA GLY A 22 -26.20 -32.69 17.00
C GLY A 22 -26.22 -32.50 15.47
N PRO A 23 -26.43 -31.28 14.94
CA PRO A 23 -26.41 -31.02 13.50
C PRO A 23 -24.98 -30.91 12.91
N LEU A 24 -23.94 -30.83 13.74
CA LEU A 24 -22.55 -30.72 13.28
C LEU A 24 -22.02 -32.10 12.86
N THR A 25 -21.71 -32.22 11.58
CA THR A 25 -21.04 -33.39 11.00
C THR A 25 -19.58 -33.07 10.68
N GLN A 26 -18.74 -34.10 10.63
CA GLN A 26 -17.35 -33.96 10.18
C GLN A 26 -17.26 -33.39 8.76
N ALA A 27 -18.21 -33.74 7.90
CA ALA A 27 -18.32 -33.20 6.55
C ALA A 27 -18.56 -31.68 6.56
N ALA A 28 -19.48 -31.19 7.39
CA ALA A 28 -19.73 -29.75 7.52
C ALA A 28 -18.48 -29.00 8.02
N LEU A 29 -17.75 -29.59 8.99
CA LEU A 29 -16.51 -29.01 9.49
C LEU A 29 -15.40 -28.99 8.42
N ALA A 30 -15.27 -30.06 7.63
CA ALA A 30 -14.32 -30.13 6.53
C ALA A 30 -14.61 -29.11 5.42
N THR A 31 -15.88 -28.91 5.08
CA THR A 31 -16.30 -27.86 4.13
C THR A 31 -15.95 -26.47 4.66
N ALA A 32 -16.32 -26.16 5.90
CA ALA A 32 -16.00 -24.86 6.50
C ALA A 32 -14.49 -24.59 6.58
N LEU A 33 -13.68 -25.62 6.89
CA LEU A 33 -12.22 -25.52 6.88
C LEU A 33 -11.68 -25.22 5.48
N THR A 34 -12.23 -25.85 4.45
CA THR A 34 -11.82 -25.65 3.05
C THR A 34 -12.16 -24.24 2.57
N GLU A 35 -13.36 -23.75 2.90
CA GLU A 35 -13.79 -22.38 2.59
C GLU A 35 -12.90 -21.35 3.30
N ALA A 36 -12.65 -21.53 4.60
CA ALA A 36 -11.80 -20.62 5.36
C ALA A 36 -10.37 -20.56 4.81
N ARG A 37 -9.82 -21.70 4.38
CA ARG A 37 -8.51 -21.75 3.71
C ARG A 37 -8.54 -21.02 2.36
N SER A 38 -9.60 -21.19 1.58
CA SER A 38 -9.77 -20.48 0.31
C SER A 38 -9.79 -18.97 0.51
N TYR A 39 -10.55 -18.46 1.48
CA TYR A 39 -10.56 -17.03 1.81
C TYR A 39 -9.19 -16.54 2.30
N GLN A 40 -8.49 -17.33 3.12
CA GLN A 40 -7.14 -16.98 3.56
C GLN A 40 -6.17 -16.82 2.38
N THR A 41 -6.21 -17.72 1.41
CA THR A 41 -5.39 -17.62 0.20
C THR A 41 -5.77 -16.41 -0.65
N GLN A 42 -7.06 -16.12 -0.81
CA GLN A 42 -7.53 -14.94 -1.54
C GLN A 42 -7.08 -13.64 -0.86
N ILE A 43 -7.12 -13.57 0.48
CA ILE A 43 -6.62 -12.41 1.23
C ILE A 43 -5.13 -12.21 0.98
N GLN A 44 -4.33 -13.27 1.07
CA GLN A 44 -2.88 -13.19 0.83
C GLN A 44 -2.55 -12.71 -0.59
N ASP A 45 -3.30 -13.18 -1.59
CA ASP A 45 -3.13 -12.74 -2.97
C ASP A 45 -3.49 -11.25 -3.13
N LEU A 46 -4.63 -10.82 -2.56
CA LEU A 46 -5.04 -9.42 -2.57
C LEU A 46 -4.06 -8.49 -1.85
N GLU A 47 -3.46 -8.95 -0.75
CA GLU A 47 -2.41 -8.20 -0.05
C GLU A 47 -1.17 -8.02 -0.93
N LEU A 48 -0.74 -9.06 -1.65
CA LEU A 48 0.37 -8.97 -2.60
C LEU A 48 0.07 -8.01 -3.75
N GLN A 49 -1.14 -8.08 -4.30
CA GLN A 49 -1.60 -7.16 -5.34
C GLN A 49 -1.61 -5.71 -4.83
N LEU A 50 -2.08 -5.48 -3.62
CA LEU A 50 -2.12 -4.17 -2.99
C LEU A 50 -0.71 -3.59 -2.80
N ILE A 51 0.27 -4.40 -2.35
CA ILE A 51 1.67 -3.99 -2.26
C ILE A 51 2.19 -3.59 -3.64
N THR A 52 1.99 -4.44 -4.65
CA THR A 52 2.44 -4.18 -6.02
C THR A 52 1.84 -2.88 -6.58
N MET A 53 0.57 -2.61 -6.32
CA MET A 53 -0.10 -1.39 -6.79
C MET A 53 0.38 -0.14 -6.04
N ARG A 54 0.72 -0.25 -4.75
CA ARG A 54 1.33 0.84 -3.98
C ARG A 54 2.70 1.19 -4.54
N ASP A 55 3.54 0.20 -4.82
CA ASP A 55 4.87 0.42 -5.39
C ASP A 55 4.78 1.11 -6.76
N LYS A 56 3.86 0.67 -7.62
CA LYS A 56 3.60 1.31 -8.93
C LYS A 56 3.15 2.77 -8.77
N ARG A 57 2.20 3.03 -7.88
CA ARG A 57 1.73 4.40 -7.61
C ARG A 57 2.87 5.29 -7.14
N ASP A 58 3.68 4.80 -6.21
CA ASP A 58 4.75 5.60 -5.60
C ASP A 58 5.86 5.89 -6.61
N ALA A 59 6.19 4.93 -7.49
CA ALA A 59 7.06 5.16 -8.65
C ALA A 59 6.49 6.23 -9.59
N SER A 60 5.21 6.13 -9.98
CA SER A 60 4.56 7.14 -10.84
C SER A 60 4.50 8.52 -10.20
N LEU A 61 4.29 8.61 -8.88
CA LEU A 61 4.32 9.89 -8.17
C LEU A 61 5.71 10.52 -8.15
N SER A 62 6.76 9.70 -8.03
CA SER A 62 8.15 10.18 -8.14
C SER A 62 8.44 10.75 -9.54
N GLU A 63 8.02 10.04 -10.60
CA GLU A 63 8.17 10.52 -11.97
C GLU A 63 7.37 11.81 -12.22
N LEU A 64 6.12 11.87 -11.72
CA LEU A 64 5.29 13.05 -11.83
C LEU A 64 5.91 14.25 -11.10
N TRP A 65 6.55 14.02 -9.96
CA TRP A 65 7.26 15.06 -9.24
C TRP A 65 8.44 15.63 -10.05
N ASP A 66 9.16 14.79 -10.80
CA ASP A 66 10.20 15.25 -11.72
C ASP A 66 9.64 16.13 -12.83
N VAL A 67 8.48 15.77 -13.39
CA VAL A 67 7.77 16.60 -14.37
C VAL A 67 7.37 17.94 -13.78
N VAL A 68 6.77 17.95 -12.57
CA VAL A 68 6.39 19.20 -11.88
C VAL A 68 7.59 20.11 -11.66
N LYS A 69 8.74 19.57 -11.22
CA LYS A 69 9.98 20.34 -11.07
C LYS A 69 10.46 20.94 -12.39
N ARG A 70 10.36 20.18 -13.50
CA ARG A 70 10.72 20.67 -14.85
C ARG A 70 9.78 21.80 -15.28
N VAL A 71 8.47 21.62 -15.16
CA VAL A 71 7.48 22.67 -15.48
C VAL A 71 7.76 23.95 -14.70
N ARG A 72 7.97 23.84 -13.38
CA ARG A 72 8.31 24.99 -12.54
C ARG A 72 9.61 25.68 -12.99
N SER A 73 10.62 24.90 -13.39
CA SER A 73 11.88 25.44 -13.91
C SER A 73 11.71 26.12 -15.26
N THR A 74 10.87 25.57 -16.14
CA THR A 74 10.52 26.19 -17.43
C THR A 74 9.80 27.52 -17.23
N VAL A 75 8.80 27.57 -16.33
CA VAL A 75 8.10 28.82 -15.99
C VAL A 75 9.07 29.85 -15.43
N LYS A 76 9.97 29.44 -14.51
CA LYS A 76 11.04 30.30 -13.99
C LYS A 76 11.91 30.87 -15.12
N GLY A 77 12.27 30.05 -16.12
CA GLY A 77 13.09 30.48 -17.25
C GLY A 77 12.37 31.42 -18.22
N MET A 78 11.06 31.23 -18.41
CA MET A 78 10.25 32.05 -19.34
C MET A 78 9.86 33.41 -18.76
N TYR A 79 9.45 33.45 -17.50
CA TYR A 79 8.88 34.66 -16.87
C TYR A 79 9.83 35.32 -15.86
N GLY A 80 10.92 34.66 -15.47
CA GLY A 80 11.82 35.11 -14.42
C GLY A 80 11.40 34.61 -13.04
N ASP A 81 12.34 34.63 -12.09
CA ASP A 81 12.18 34.02 -10.77
C ASP A 81 11.55 34.93 -9.72
N ASP A 82 11.23 36.18 -10.08
CA ASP A 82 10.47 37.14 -9.27
C ASP A 82 9.05 37.40 -9.82
N SER A 83 8.63 36.61 -10.82
CA SER A 83 7.34 36.77 -11.52
C SER A 83 6.15 36.19 -10.74
N VAL A 84 4.96 36.72 -11.03
CA VAL A 84 3.69 36.20 -10.50
C VAL A 84 3.44 34.79 -11.01
N GLU A 85 3.77 34.53 -12.28
CA GLU A 85 3.63 33.24 -12.95
C GLU A 85 4.43 32.14 -12.27
N TYR A 86 5.66 32.47 -11.85
CA TYR A 86 6.49 31.53 -11.12
C TYR A 86 5.93 31.20 -9.73
N GLU A 87 5.31 32.17 -9.04
CA GLU A 87 4.60 31.92 -7.79
C GLU A 87 3.35 31.06 -7.96
N MET A 88 2.57 31.31 -9.02
CA MET A 88 1.33 30.55 -9.32
C MET A 88 1.58 29.04 -9.49
N VAL A 89 2.78 28.64 -9.94
CA VAL A 89 3.19 27.23 -10.06
C VAL A 89 3.91 26.68 -8.82
N GLY A 90 3.76 27.38 -7.69
CA GLY A 90 4.30 27.01 -6.38
C GLY A 90 5.80 27.31 -6.22
N GLY A 91 6.36 28.22 -7.02
CA GLY A 91 7.67 28.81 -6.77
C GLY A 91 7.60 29.87 -5.68
N THR A 92 8.74 30.18 -5.04
CA THR A 92 8.87 31.35 -4.17
C THR A 92 9.62 32.43 -4.94
N ARG A 93 9.05 33.62 -5.05
CA ARG A 93 9.66 34.76 -5.75
C ARG A 93 10.99 35.15 -5.11
N LEU A 94 11.92 35.68 -5.91
CA LEU A 94 13.25 36.07 -5.42
C LEU A 94 13.18 37.12 -4.30
N SER A 95 12.27 38.09 -4.44
CA SER A 95 12.00 39.13 -3.44
C SER A 95 11.49 38.57 -2.11
N ASP A 96 10.69 37.50 -2.16
CA ASP A 96 10.11 36.85 -0.97
C ASP A 96 11.04 35.81 -0.33
N ARG A 97 12.12 35.42 -1.03
CA ARG A 97 13.08 34.44 -0.49
C ARG A 97 13.93 35.06 0.62
N ARG A 98 13.86 34.46 1.81
CA ARG A 98 14.76 34.78 2.92
C ARG A 98 16.22 34.50 2.51
N ARG A 99 17.08 35.53 2.53
CA ARG A 99 18.52 35.38 2.27
C ARG A 99 19.16 34.55 3.37
N ALA A 100 20.01 33.59 2.98
CA ALA A 100 20.84 32.86 3.95
C ALA A 100 21.82 33.84 4.63
N ALA A 101 21.93 33.77 5.96
CA ALA A 101 22.92 34.54 6.69
C ALA A 101 24.33 34.09 6.27
N ARG A 102 25.17 35.02 5.80
CA ARG A 102 26.59 34.74 5.57
C ARG A 102 27.25 34.56 6.93
N ARG A 103 27.84 33.37 7.19
CA ARG A 103 28.75 33.20 8.34
C ARG A 103 30.04 33.97 8.03
N PRO A 104 30.58 34.75 8.98
CA PRO A 104 31.87 35.40 8.79
C PRO A 104 32.95 34.32 8.67
N THR A 105 33.76 34.42 7.63
CA THR A 105 34.97 33.62 7.46
C THR A 105 36.04 34.22 8.40
N GLU A 106 36.47 33.45 9.41
CA GLU A 106 37.63 33.79 10.26
C GLU A 106 38.95 33.48 9.55
#